data_AF-A0A544XY64-F1
#
_entry.id   AF-A0A544XY64-F1
#
_cell.length_a   1.000
_cell.length_b   1.000
_cell.length_c   1.000
_cell.angle_alpha   90.00
_cell.angle_beta   90.00
_cell.angle_gamma   90.00
#
_symmetry.space_group_name_H-M   'P 1'
#
loop_
_entity.id
_entity.type
_entity.pdbx_description
1 polymer ?
#
loop_
_entity_poly.entity_id
_entity_poly.type
_entity_poly.pdbx_seq_one_letter_code
_entity_poly.pdbx_strand_id
1 'polypeptide(L)'
;MKTRTSYRSVDFHPAPPGWRSVFLADDGTITTEPMPGWLIQEEIEFDAETFEDISPTGYRRVVASYMDGAELEPVSDFSGFWCVISPDQPLPTAEQAAEELASRRAGHGR
;
A
#
# COMPACT_ATOMS: atom_id res chain seq x y z
N MET A 1 -2.27 30.26 -8.29
CA MET A 1 -1.48 29.05 -8.07
C MET A 1 -2.09 28.29 -6.91
N LYS A 2 -2.70 27.14 -7.19
CA LYS A 2 -3.33 26.30 -6.16
C LYS A 2 -2.42 25.10 -5.94
N THR A 3 -1.66 25.12 -4.86
CA THR A 3 -0.71 24.03 -4.54
C THR A 3 -1.44 22.85 -3.89
N ARG A 4 -1.03 21.63 -4.23
CA ARG A 4 -1.42 20.38 -3.55
C ARG A 4 -0.18 19.54 -3.27
N THR A 5 -0.30 18.58 -2.36
CA THR A 5 0.75 17.59 -2.11
C THR A 5 0.38 16.23 -2.68
N SER A 6 1.39 15.49 -3.15
CA SER A 6 1.28 14.08 -3.53
C SER A 6 2.56 13.33 -3.14
N TYR A 7 2.53 12.01 -3.20
CA TYR A 7 3.72 11.18 -3.02
C TYR A 7 4.18 10.66 -4.37
N ARG A 8 5.49 10.71 -4.62
CA ARG A 8 6.12 10.04 -5.76
C ARG A 8 7.17 9.05 -5.29
N SER A 9 7.26 7.91 -5.97
CA SER A 9 8.29 6.91 -5.73
C SER A 9 9.64 7.40 -6.24
N VAL A 10 10.68 7.32 -5.40
CA VAL A 10 12.03 7.81 -5.72
C VAL A 10 13.11 6.76 -5.60
N ASP A 11 12.84 5.66 -4.91
CA ASP A 11 13.77 4.54 -4.78
C ASP A 11 13.00 3.24 -4.46
N PHE A 12 13.67 2.10 -4.67
CA PHE A 12 13.13 0.77 -4.43
C PHE A 12 14.16 -0.15 -3.81
N HIS A 13 13.76 -0.82 -2.73
CA HIS A 13 14.55 -1.87 -2.09
C HIS A 13 13.86 -3.23 -2.18
N PRO A 14 14.43 -4.21 -2.90
CA PRO A 14 13.87 -5.56 -2.96
C PRO A 14 13.68 -6.15 -1.57
N ALA A 15 12.54 -6.80 -1.33
CA ALA A 15 12.34 -7.55 -0.10
C ALA A 15 13.08 -8.89 -0.19
N PRO A 16 13.66 -9.38 0.92
CA PRO A 16 14.10 -10.77 1.00
C PRO A 16 12.96 -11.75 0.68
N PRO A 17 13.27 -12.96 0.20
CA PRO A 17 12.23 -13.97 -0.06
C PRO A 17 11.35 -14.24 1.17
N GLY A 18 10.04 -14.41 0.96
CA GLY A 18 9.07 -14.81 1.99
C GLY A 18 8.15 -13.70 2.50
N TRP A 19 8.47 -12.43 2.24
CA TRP A 19 7.54 -11.32 2.48
C TRP A 19 6.33 -11.43 1.56
N ARG A 20 5.14 -11.21 2.12
CA ARG A 20 3.86 -11.40 1.41
C ARG A 20 2.89 -10.27 1.70
N SER A 21 2.19 -9.83 0.67
CA SER A 21 1.03 -8.96 0.76
C SER A 21 -0.21 -9.82 0.94
N VAL A 22 -1.07 -9.45 1.89
CA VAL A 22 -2.31 -10.17 2.20
C VAL A 22 -3.50 -9.33 1.73
N PHE A 23 -4.38 -9.98 0.97
CA PHE A 23 -5.62 -9.40 0.51
C PHE A 23 -6.80 -10.16 1.13
N LEU A 24 -7.84 -9.42 1.48
CA LEU A 24 -9.07 -9.92 2.08
C LEU A 24 -10.26 -9.45 1.24
N ALA A 25 -10.96 -10.40 0.64
CA ALA A 25 -12.18 -10.16 -0.10
C ALA A 25 -13.40 -10.05 0.84
N ASP A 26 -14.49 -9.45 0.35
CA ASP A 26 -15.70 -9.20 1.15
C ASP A 26 -16.41 -10.47 1.66
N ASP A 27 -16.15 -11.61 1.02
CA ASP A 27 -16.65 -12.93 1.40
C ASP A 27 -15.77 -13.64 2.46
N GLY A 28 -14.66 -13.02 2.89
CA GLY A 28 -13.73 -13.57 3.88
C GLY A 28 -12.57 -14.34 3.26
N THR A 29 -12.50 -14.45 1.95
CA THR A 29 -11.38 -15.13 1.28
C THR A 29 -10.09 -14.35 1.49
N ILE A 30 -9.09 -15.02 2.09
CA ILE A 30 -7.73 -14.52 2.20
C ILE A 30 -6.92 -15.02 1.01
N THR A 31 -6.25 -14.10 0.33
CA THR A 31 -5.22 -14.42 -0.67
C THR A 31 -3.91 -13.76 -0.30
N THR A 32 -2.81 -14.36 -0.75
CA THR A 32 -1.47 -13.79 -0.53
C THR A 32 -0.67 -13.78 -1.81
N GLU A 33 0.08 -12.71 -1.99
CA GLU A 33 1.00 -12.57 -3.12
C GLU A 33 2.41 -12.19 -2.63
N PRO A 34 3.47 -12.60 -3.34
CA PRO A 34 4.82 -12.17 -3.01
C PRO A 34 4.92 -10.65 -2.99
N MET A 35 5.50 -10.07 -1.94
CA MET A 35 5.76 -8.63 -1.87
C MET A 35 7.13 -8.35 -2.51
N PRO A 36 7.21 -7.62 -3.65
CA PRO A 36 8.47 -7.44 -4.38
C PRO A 36 9.53 -6.68 -3.57
N GLY A 37 9.09 -5.71 -2.77
CA GLY A 37 9.99 -4.86 -2.00
C GLY A 37 9.32 -3.61 -1.44
N TRP A 38 10.16 -2.69 -1.00
CA TRP A 38 9.78 -1.44 -0.36
C TRP A 38 10.00 -0.29 -1.31
N LEU A 39 8.98 0.53 -1.51
CA LEU A 39 9.09 1.81 -2.19
C LEU A 39 9.45 2.89 -1.18
N ILE A 40 10.46 3.68 -1.50
CA ILE A 40 10.72 4.94 -0.82
C ILE A 40 9.98 6.01 -1.61
N GLN A 41 9.04 6.67 -0.96
CA GLN A 41 8.28 7.76 -1.54
C GLN A 41 8.64 9.07 -0.84
N GLU A 42 8.73 10.15 -1.63
CA GLU A 42 8.84 11.50 -1.10
C GLU A 42 7.57 12.29 -1.40
N GLU A 43 7.17 13.12 -0.45
CA GLU A 43 6.07 14.05 -0.63
C GLU A 43 6.57 15.28 -1.40
N ILE A 44 5.80 15.65 -2.42
CA ILE A 44 6.05 16.79 -3.30
C ILE A 44 4.87 17.75 -3.27
N GLU A 45 5.16 19.04 -3.39
CA GLU A 45 4.19 20.06 -3.78
C GLU A 45 4.13 20.15 -5.30
N PHE A 46 2.92 20.18 -5.85
CA PHE A 46 2.68 20.36 -7.28
C PHE A 46 1.58 21.41 -7.51
N ASP A 47 1.63 22.08 -8.66
CA ASP A 47 0.58 23.01 -9.08
C ASP A 47 -0.64 22.21 -9.55
N ALA A 48 -1.79 22.42 -8.92
CA ALA A 48 -2.98 21.61 -9.16
C ALA A 48 -3.69 21.89 -10.50
N GLU A 49 -3.29 22.93 -11.23
CA GLU A 49 -3.86 23.28 -12.55
C GLU A 49 -3.02 22.69 -13.68
N THR A 50 -1.70 22.66 -13.51
CA THR A 50 -0.72 22.23 -14.52
C THR A 50 -0.13 20.85 -14.26
N PHE A 51 -0.27 20.34 -13.03
CA PHE A 51 0.37 19.11 -12.53
C PHE A 51 1.90 19.14 -12.55
N GLU A 52 2.49 20.33 -12.58
CA GLU A 52 3.94 20.49 -12.51
C GLU A 52 4.45 20.40 -11.07
N ASP A 53 5.49 19.60 -10.86
CA ASP A 53 6.20 19.51 -9.59
C ASP A 53 6.88 20.85 -9.27
N ILE A 54 6.59 21.39 -8.09
CA ILE A 54 7.16 22.66 -7.60
C ILE A 54 8.40 22.36 -6.76
N SER A 55 8.24 21.57 -5.69
CA SER A 55 9.34 21.27 -4.77
C SER A 55 9.05 20.04 -3.90
N PRO A 56 10.09 19.33 -3.43
CA PRO A 56 9.92 18.32 -2.39
C PRO A 56 9.63 18.99 -1.04
N THR A 57 8.71 18.44 -0.24
CA THR A 57 8.41 18.95 1.11
C THR A 57 9.45 18.54 2.14
N GLY A 58 10.30 17.55 1.80
CA GLY A 58 11.28 16.95 2.70
C GLY A 58 10.73 15.76 3.50
N TYR A 59 9.42 15.47 3.41
CA TYR A 59 8.84 14.28 4.03
C TYR A 59 9.03 13.04 3.14
N ARG A 60 9.42 11.93 3.77
CA ARG A 60 9.59 10.62 3.13
C ARG A 60 8.86 9.54 3.90
N ARG A 61 8.36 8.55 3.17
CA ARG A 61 7.75 7.34 3.73
C ARG A 61 8.28 6.10 3.03
N VAL A 62 8.23 4.98 3.73
CA VAL A 62 8.50 3.66 3.18
C VAL A 62 7.16 2.93 3.12
N VAL A 63 6.80 2.43 1.95
CA VAL A 63 5.58 1.65 1.75
C VAL A 63 5.90 0.33 1.08
N ALA A 64 5.12 -0.70 1.36
CA ALA A 64 5.25 -1.97 0.65
C ALA A 64 4.76 -1.81 -0.79
N SER A 65 5.43 -2.50 -1.72
CA SER A 65 5.08 -2.50 -3.13
C SER A 65 4.22 -3.70 -3.52
N TYR A 66 3.56 -3.54 -4.66
CA TYR A 66 2.87 -4.57 -5.41
C TYR A 66 3.22 -4.43 -6.89
N MET A 67 3.23 -5.54 -7.62
CA MET A 67 3.50 -5.53 -9.06
C MET A 67 2.18 -5.48 -9.83
N ASP A 68 1.88 -4.35 -10.47
CA ASP A 68 0.74 -4.22 -11.37
C ASP A 68 1.22 -4.21 -12.83
N GLY A 69 1.00 -5.33 -13.52
CA GLY A 69 1.57 -5.56 -14.83
C GLY A 69 3.11 -5.54 -14.80
N ALA A 70 3.70 -4.42 -15.25
CA ALA A 70 5.14 -4.20 -15.29
C ALA A 70 5.60 -3.05 -14.38
N GLU A 71 4.70 -2.47 -13.58
CA GLU A 71 4.95 -1.30 -12.73
C GLU A 71 4.89 -1.68 -11.25
N LEU A 72 5.69 -0.99 -10.44
CA LEU A 72 5.70 -1.15 -8.99
C LEU A 72 4.90 -0.02 -8.36
N GLU A 73 3.83 -0.40 -7.67
CA GLU A 73 2.89 0.52 -7.04
C GLU A 73 2.78 0.28 -5.53
N PRO A 74 2.36 1.27 -4.73
CA PRO A 74 2.06 1.04 -3.31
C PRO A 74 0.96 -0.01 -3.16
N VAL A 75 1.22 -1.06 -2.38
CA VAL A 75 0.23 -2.13 -2.17
C VAL A 75 -1.07 -1.62 -1.54
N SER A 76 -1.00 -0.52 -0.79
CA SER A 76 -2.16 0.13 -0.16
C SER A 76 -3.20 0.63 -1.15
N ASP A 77 -2.82 0.83 -2.41
CA ASP A 77 -3.69 1.43 -3.41
C ASP A 77 -4.59 0.36 -4.07
N PHE A 78 -4.34 -0.92 -3.78
CA PHE A 78 -5.08 -2.05 -4.32
C PHE A 78 -6.24 -2.46 -3.42
N SER A 79 -7.41 -2.65 -4.03
CA SER A 79 -8.62 -3.06 -3.33
C SER A 79 -8.42 -4.39 -2.60
N GLY A 80 -8.92 -4.47 -1.37
CA GLY A 80 -8.82 -5.68 -0.57
C GLY A 80 -7.48 -5.84 0.14
N PHE A 81 -6.46 -5.00 -0.12
CA PHE A 81 -5.24 -5.02 0.68
C PHE A 81 -5.57 -4.93 2.16
N TRP A 82 -4.96 -5.82 2.95
CA TRP A 82 -5.18 -5.89 4.38
C TRP A 82 -3.90 -5.61 5.14
N CYS A 83 -2.85 -6.37 4.89
CA CYS A 83 -1.59 -6.21 5.60
C CYS A 83 -0.42 -6.83 4.84
N VAL A 84 0.78 -6.55 5.32
CA VAL A 84 2.01 -7.24 4.90
C VAL A 84 2.46 -8.13 6.04
N ILE A 85 2.85 -9.36 5.71
CA ILE A 85 3.38 -10.32 6.66
C ILE A 85 4.84 -10.64 6.35
N SER A 86 5.63 -10.76 7.42
CA SER A 86 7.04 -11.15 7.34
C SER A 86 7.20 -12.64 6.96
N PRO A 87 8.40 -13.09 6.56
CA PRO A 87 8.64 -14.49 6.16
C PRO A 87 8.20 -15.52 7.20
N ASP A 88 8.48 -15.26 8.48
CA ASP A 88 8.21 -16.21 9.57
C ASP A 88 6.82 -16.02 10.20
N GLN A 89 6.08 -15.02 9.76
CA GLN A 89 4.75 -14.75 10.29
C GLN A 89 3.73 -15.70 9.65
N PRO A 90 2.85 -16.32 10.46
CA PRO A 90 1.78 -17.15 9.94
C PRO A 90 0.79 -16.32 9.13
N LEU A 91 0.07 -16.99 8.23
CA LEU A 91 -1.07 -16.38 7.54
C LEU A 91 -2.14 -15.97 8.56
N PRO A 92 -2.86 -14.86 8.32
CA PRO A 92 -4.01 -14.52 9.15
C PRO A 92 -5.04 -15.65 9.19
N THR A 93 -5.69 -15.81 10.34
CA THR A 93 -6.71 -16.82 10.54
C THR A 93 -8.06 -16.36 9.98
N ALA A 94 -8.99 -17.30 9.80
CA ALA A 94 -10.37 -16.99 9.43
C ALA A 94 -11.07 -16.10 10.47
N GLU A 95 -10.74 -16.25 11.75
CA GLU A 95 -11.26 -15.40 12.83
C GLU A 95 -10.77 -13.96 12.67
N GLN A 96 -9.46 -13.77 12.44
CA GLN A 96 -8.89 -12.45 12.17
C GLN A 96 -9.48 -11.79 10.92
N ALA A 97 -9.74 -12.58 9.86
CA ALA A 97 -10.40 -12.08 8.66
C ALA A 97 -11.84 -11.63 8.94
N ALA A 98 -12.59 -12.38 9.75
CA ALA A 98 -13.95 -12.00 10.13
C ALA A 98 -13.97 -10.70 10.96
N GLU A 99 -13.01 -10.54 11.88
CA GLU A 99 -12.83 -9.32 12.68
C GLU A 99 -12.49 -8.10 11.80
N GLU A 100 -11.56 -8.26 10.86
CA GLU A 100 -11.21 -7.20 9.91
C GLU A 100 -12.40 -6.80 9.03
N LEU A 101 -13.15 -7.77 8.49
CA LEU A 101 -14.35 -7.49 7.70
C LEU A 101 -15.41 -6.74 8.52
N ALA A 102 -15.61 -7.11 9.78
CA ALA A 102 -16.51 -6.39 10.68
C ALA A 102 -16.02 -4.95 10.91
N SER A 103 -14.72 -4.75 11.11
CA SER A 103 -14.09 -3.43 11.26
C SER A 103 -14.30 -2.54 10.02
N ARG A 104 -14.06 -3.06 8.82
CA ARG A 104 -14.26 -2.33 7.55
C ARG A 104 -15.70 -1.88 7.36
N ARG A 105 -16.67 -2.73 7.70
CA ARG A 105 -18.11 -2.43 7.63
C ARG A 105 -18.51 -1.36 8.64
N ALA A 106 -17.95 -1.38 9.84
CA ALA A 106 -18.22 -0.37 10.86
C ALA A 106 -17.62 1.00 10.50
N GLY A 107 -16.47 1.02 9.83
CA GLY A 107 -15.81 2.26 9.36
C GLY A 107 -16.49 2.95 8.18
N HIS A 108 -17.16 2.21 7.30
CA HIS A 108 -17.88 2.75 6.13
C HIS A 108 -19.29 3.31 6.45
N GLY A 109 -19.67 3.37 7.73
CA GLY A 109 -20.96 3.89 8.20
C GLY A 109 -20.96 5.35 8.67
N ARG A 110 -19.97 6.17 8.27
CA ARG A 110 -19.88 7.59 8.63
C ARG A 110 -19.88 8.50 7.41
#